data_AF-A0A359EXF0-F1
#
_entry.id   AF-A0A359EXF0-F1
#
_cell.length_a   1.000
_cell.length_b   1.000
_cell.length_c   1.000
_cell.angle_alpha   90.00
_cell.angle_beta   90.00
_cell.angle_gamma   90.00
#
_symmetry.space_group_name_H-M   'P 1'
#
loop_
_entity.id
_entity.type
_entity.pdbx_description
1 polymer ?
#
loop_
_entity_poly.entity_id
_entity_poly.type
_entity_poly.pdbx_seq_one_letter_code
_entity_poly.pdbx_strand_id
1 'polypeptide(L)'
;GQIDELTAVSDRGAAYETLRIYDIFQLRSIGRAAGLIDIHCEGIMCKPVTNAGLDGLEDSVLEGFVAAGRLLGDLAAMNYLIFKAAPEGIR
;
A
#
# COMPACT_ATOMS: atom_id res chain seq x y z
N GLY A 1 -8.09 -12.33 -13.51
CA GLY A 1 -8.01 -11.58 -12.25
C GLY A 1 -8.54 -10.20 -12.54
N GLN A 2 -9.40 -9.62 -11.72
CA GLN A 2 -10.25 -8.48 -12.10
C GLN A 2 -9.54 -7.11 -12.28
N ILE A 3 -8.21 -7.07 -12.34
CA ILE A 3 -7.46 -5.85 -12.64
C ILE A 3 -6.33 -6.26 -13.59
N ASP A 4 -6.51 -5.95 -14.87
CA ASP A 4 -5.56 -6.32 -15.92
C ASP A 4 -4.35 -5.37 -15.97
N GLU A 5 -4.48 -4.12 -15.49
CA GLU A 5 -3.38 -3.15 -15.37
C GLU A 5 -3.54 -2.21 -14.17
N LEU A 6 -2.42 -1.72 -13.60
CA LEU A 6 -2.38 -0.72 -12.52
C LEU A 6 -3.02 0.63 -12.89
N THR A 7 -3.18 0.91 -14.19
CA THR A 7 -3.91 2.05 -14.74
C THR A 7 -5.43 1.88 -14.66
N ALA A 8 -5.93 0.65 -14.51
CA ALA A 8 -7.34 0.34 -14.33
C ALA A 8 -7.84 0.62 -12.90
N VAL A 9 -7.08 1.38 -12.11
CA VAL A 9 -7.48 1.80 -10.77
C VAL A 9 -8.70 2.75 -10.86
N SER A 10 -9.84 2.09 -10.66
CA SER A 10 -11.12 2.52 -10.10
C SER A 10 -11.61 3.94 -10.42
N ASP A 11 -12.73 4.01 -11.12
CA ASP A 11 -13.60 5.20 -11.24
C ASP A 11 -13.92 5.88 -9.89
N ARG A 12 -13.75 5.17 -8.76
CA ARG A 12 -13.91 5.72 -7.41
C ARG A 12 -12.78 6.67 -7.02
N GLY A 13 -11.56 6.49 -7.53
CA GLY A 13 -10.45 7.41 -7.29
C GLY A 13 -10.77 8.82 -7.79
N ALA A 14 -11.45 8.92 -8.95
CA ALA A 14 -11.95 10.17 -9.48
C ALA A 14 -13.07 10.79 -8.62
N ALA A 15 -13.94 9.97 -8.03
CA ALA A 15 -15.05 10.42 -7.19
C ALA A 15 -14.63 10.97 -5.81
N TYR A 16 -13.49 10.53 -5.28
CA TYR A 16 -12.96 10.97 -3.98
C TYR A 16 -11.77 11.94 -4.09
N GLU A 17 -11.58 12.56 -5.26
CA GLU A 17 -10.45 13.48 -5.52
C GLU A 17 -9.08 12.84 -5.21
N THR A 18 -8.95 11.53 -5.42
CA THR A 18 -7.66 10.85 -5.25
C THR A 18 -6.68 11.41 -6.27
N LEU A 19 -5.77 12.27 -5.82
CA LEU A 19 -4.83 12.96 -6.69
C LEU A 19 -3.84 12.00 -7.35
N ARG A 20 -3.38 10.99 -6.60
CA ARG A 20 -2.41 10.00 -7.07
C ARG A 20 -2.35 8.80 -6.13
N ILE A 21 -2.09 7.63 -6.70
CA ILE A 21 -1.63 6.45 -5.96
C ILE A 21 -0.12 6.35 -6.16
N TYR A 22 0.58 6.17 -5.05
CA TYR A 22 2.03 6.02 -5.05
C TYR A 22 2.40 4.56 -4.86
N ASP A 23 3.34 4.08 -5.65
CA ASP A 23 4.07 2.87 -5.28
C ASP A 23 5.06 3.17 -4.13
N ILE A 24 5.62 2.09 -3.57
CA ILE A 24 6.57 2.17 -2.45
C ILE A 24 7.83 2.99 -2.78
N PHE A 25 8.33 2.92 -4.01
CA PHE A 25 9.54 3.62 -4.42
C PHE A 25 9.30 5.12 -4.53
N GLN A 26 8.14 5.49 -5.08
CA GLN A 26 7.69 6.88 -5.17
C GLN A 26 7.49 7.47 -3.76
N LEU A 27 6.82 6.75 -2.87
CA LEU A 27 6.59 7.22 -1.50
C LEU A 27 7.91 7.39 -0.73
N ARG A 28 8.85 6.44 -0.87
CA ARG A 28 10.21 6.57 -0.32
C ARG A 28 10.95 7.78 -0.89
N SER A 29 10.83 8.03 -2.19
CA SER A 29 11.47 9.18 -2.84
C SER A 29 10.90 10.50 -2.31
N ILE A 30 9.59 10.57 -2.08
CA ILE A 30 8.95 11.75 -1.47
C ILE A 30 9.48 11.97 -0.06
N GLY A 31 9.58 10.89 0.75
CA GLY A 31 10.16 10.95 2.08
C GLY A 31 11.59 11.49 2.07
N ARG A 32 12.47 10.95 1.19
CA ARG A 32 13.84 11.43 1.05
C ARG A 32 13.92 12.90 0.63
N ALA A 33 13.11 13.32 -0.33
CA ALA A 33 13.04 14.71 -0.75
C ALA A 33 12.61 15.65 0.39
N ALA A 34 11.86 15.13 1.37
CA ALA A 34 11.47 15.83 2.59
C ALA A 34 12.50 15.71 3.75
N GLY A 35 13.67 15.11 3.52
CA GLY A 35 14.69 14.89 4.55
C GLY A 35 14.33 13.78 5.54
N LEU A 36 13.50 12.82 5.13
CA LEU A 36 13.10 11.67 5.91
C LEU A 36 13.74 10.38 5.38
N ILE A 37 13.96 9.43 6.28
CA ILE A 37 14.36 8.07 5.95
C ILE A 37 13.33 7.07 6.49
N ASP A 38 12.97 6.08 5.67
CA ASP A 38 12.10 5.01 6.13
C ASP A 38 12.86 4.05 7.05
N ILE A 39 12.26 3.72 8.18
CA ILE A 39 12.81 2.76 9.16
C ILE A 39 11.99 1.50 9.28
N HIS A 40 10.78 1.52 8.73
CA HIS A 40 9.90 0.37 8.66
C HIS A 40 9.05 0.47 7.41
N CYS A 41 8.82 -0.69 6.79
CA CYS A 41 7.86 -0.83 5.71
C CYS A 41 7.22 -2.21 5.82
N GLU A 42 5.89 -2.24 5.81
CA GLU A 42 5.13 -3.49 5.92
C GLU A 42 3.84 -3.40 5.10
N GLY A 43 3.41 -4.53 4.55
CA GLY A 43 2.15 -4.67 3.85
C GLY A 43 0.99 -4.81 4.84
N ILE A 44 -0.12 -4.11 4.59
CA ILE A 44 -1.29 -4.14 5.48
C ILE A 44 -2.11 -5.42 5.28
N MET A 45 -2.34 -5.82 4.03
CA MET A 45 -3.18 -6.97 3.68
C MET A 45 -2.92 -7.42 2.25
N CYS A 46 -2.71 -8.71 2.04
CA CYS A 46 -2.74 -9.29 0.69
C CYS A 46 -4.20 -9.35 0.23
N LYS A 47 -4.52 -8.76 -0.92
CA LYS A 47 -5.91 -8.60 -1.35
C LYS A 47 -6.13 -9.16 -2.75
N PRO A 48 -6.41 -10.47 -2.86
CA PRO A 48 -6.57 -11.12 -4.15
C PRO A 48 -7.91 -10.81 -4.83
N VAL A 49 -8.84 -10.13 -4.13
CA VAL A 49 -10.19 -9.82 -4.61
C VAL A 49 -10.49 -8.31 -4.52
N THR A 50 -11.53 -7.84 -5.20
CA THR A 50 -11.94 -6.42 -5.10
C THR A 50 -12.57 -6.10 -3.73
N ASN A 51 -12.79 -4.81 -3.41
CA ASN A 51 -13.49 -4.42 -2.17
C ASN A 51 -14.85 -5.12 -2.03
N ALA A 52 -15.65 -5.13 -3.10
CA ALA A 52 -16.96 -5.80 -3.09
C ALA A 52 -16.84 -7.33 -2.89
N GLY A 53 -15.72 -7.93 -3.33
CA GLY A 53 -15.42 -9.34 -3.09
C GLY A 53 -15.05 -9.65 -1.64
N LEU A 54 -14.67 -8.66 -0.83
CA LEU A 54 -14.38 -8.84 0.59
C LEU A 54 -15.65 -8.94 1.44
N ASP A 55 -16.74 -8.26 1.04
CA ASP A 55 -17.97 -8.12 1.84
C ASP A 55 -18.65 -9.47 2.18
N GLY A 56 -18.38 -10.53 1.41
CA GLY A 56 -18.95 -11.87 1.59
C GLY A 56 -18.00 -12.89 2.22
N LEU A 57 -16.80 -12.49 2.65
CA LEU A 57 -15.82 -13.39 3.24
C LEU A 57 -15.99 -13.49 4.75
N GLU A 58 -15.65 -14.66 5.30
CA GLU A 58 -15.55 -14.85 6.74
C GLU A 58 -14.35 -14.09 7.33
N ASP A 59 -14.48 -13.63 8.58
CA ASP A 59 -13.41 -12.90 9.28
C ASP A 59 -12.08 -13.68 9.32
N SER A 60 -12.15 -15.00 9.46
CA SER A 60 -10.97 -15.89 9.47
C SER A 60 -10.18 -15.82 8.15
N VAL A 61 -10.86 -15.63 7.03
CA VAL A 61 -10.23 -15.45 5.71
C VAL A 61 -9.57 -14.09 5.63
N LEU A 62 -10.24 -13.04 6.13
CA LEU A 62 -9.69 -11.68 6.20
C LEU A 62 -8.44 -11.63 7.08
N GLU A 63 -8.44 -12.31 8.23
CA GLU A 63 -7.27 -12.45 9.09
C GLU A 63 -6.11 -13.15 8.38
N GLY A 64 -6.41 -14.21 7.62
CA GLY A 64 -5.41 -14.89 6.78
C GLY A 64 -4.79 -13.97 5.73
N PHE A 65 -5.59 -13.11 5.10
CA PHE A 65 -5.13 -12.10 4.15
C PHE A 65 -4.25 -11.02 4.81
N VAL A 66 -4.58 -10.58 6.03
CA VAL A 66 -3.74 -9.67 6.81
C VAL A 66 -2.41 -10.34 7.15
N ALA A 67 -2.44 -11.58 7.65
CA ALA A 67 -1.22 -12.33 7.98
C ALA A 67 -0.33 -12.54 6.74
N ALA A 68 -0.93 -12.89 5.60
CA ALA A 68 -0.22 -13.02 4.33
C ALA A 68 0.40 -11.69 3.88
N GLY A 69 -0.27 -10.55 4.09
CA GLY A 69 0.23 -9.23 3.76
C GLY A 69 1.54 -8.87 4.48
N ARG A 70 1.75 -9.39 5.69
CA ARG A 70 3.01 -9.22 6.43
C ARG A 70 4.18 -9.99 5.83
N LEU A 71 3.90 -11.17 5.25
CA LEU A 71 4.91 -12.04 4.64
C LEU A 71 5.18 -11.68 3.17
N LEU A 72 4.15 -11.19 2.48
CA LEU A 72 4.14 -10.86 1.06
C LEU A 72 3.88 -9.36 0.87
N GLY A 73 4.69 -8.53 1.54
CA GLY A 73 4.49 -7.08 1.59
C GLY A 73 4.38 -6.42 0.23
N ASP A 74 5.13 -6.89 -0.76
CA ASP A 74 5.12 -6.36 -2.14
C ASP A 74 3.82 -6.68 -2.90
N LEU A 75 3.04 -7.66 -2.44
CA LEU A 75 1.74 -8.05 -3.01
C LEU A 75 0.56 -7.51 -2.18
N ALA A 76 0.85 -6.74 -1.12
CA ALA A 76 -0.20 -6.15 -0.31
C ALA A 76 -0.96 -5.08 -1.10
N ALA A 77 -2.25 -4.92 -0.79
CA ALA A 77 -3.08 -3.85 -1.36
C ALA A 77 -2.55 -2.45 -1.03
N MET A 78 -1.81 -2.34 0.07
CA MET A 78 -1.23 -1.11 0.59
C MET A 78 -0.04 -1.45 1.47
N ASN A 79 0.98 -0.60 1.41
CA ASN A 79 2.07 -0.59 2.37
C ASN A 79 1.96 0.62 3.28
N TYR A 80 2.36 0.48 4.54
CA TYR A 80 2.59 1.61 5.42
C TYR A 80 4.08 1.74 5.67
N LEU A 81 4.56 2.99 5.66
CA LEU A 81 5.96 3.33 5.92
C LEU A 81 6.03 4.17 7.18
N ILE A 82 6.99 3.84 8.04
CA ILE A 82 7.36 4.68 9.18
C ILE A 82 8.63 5.42 8.81
N PHE A 83 8.58 6.74 8.94
CA PHE A 83 9.69 7.62 8.66
C PHE A 83 10.28 8.21 9.95
N LYS A 84 11.58 8.50 9.93
CA LYS A 84 12.22 9.41 10.87
C LYS A 84 13.00 10.48 10.13
N ALA A 85 13.30 11.58 10.81
CA ALA A 85 14.21 12.58 10.28
C ALA A 85 15.57 11.95 9.93
N ALA A 86 16.10 12.29 8.75
CA ALA A 86 17.45 11.92 8.38
C ALA A 86 18.44 12.56 9.36
N PRO A 87 19.49 11.83 9.80
CA PRO A 87 20.60 12.45 10.51
C PRO A 87 21.22 13.58 9.69
N GLU A 88 21.73 14.62 10.34
CA GLU A 88 22.43 15.71 9.67
C GLU A 88 23.55 15.15 8.77
N GLY A 89 23.55 15.54 7.49
CA GLY A 89 24.58 15.15 6.51
C GLY A 89 24.22 13.99 5.58
N ILE A 90 23.06 13.35 5.71
CA ILE A 90 22.54 12.37 4.75
C ILE A 90 21.46 13.05 3.89
N ARG A 91 21.79 13.37 2.63
CA ARG A 91 20.84 13.84 1.60
C ARG A 91 20.78 12.86 0.46
#